data_AF-A0A6F9BCE6-F1
#
_entry.id   AF-A0A6F9BCE6-F1
#
_cell.length_a   1.000
_cell.length_b   1.000
_cell.length_c   1.000
_cell.angle_alpha   90.00
_cell.angle_beta   90.00
_cell.angle_gamma   90.00
#
_symmetry.space_group_name_H-M   'P 1'
#
loop_
_entity.id
_entity.type
_entity.pdbx_description
1 polymer ?
#
loop_
_entity_poly.entity_id
_entity_poly.type
_entity_poly.pdbx_seq_one_letter_code
_entity_poly.pdbx_strand_id
1 'polypeptide(L)'
;TEENLSLKCLKEACADTHAVFKTIPFERILLGTTDILDIFYNAGKYMRTCAARVFSNFDTQFYPSLLTDVAVVEMSDTCCQQSLFYHLGMRESFSMTNNIILYCYKQDSDLQALKEQCGSYTFIPYVVLPQGKVCDATLLNGIKELMQPSFQLEPLLTPLVERLIQLLDNVHVHASEYFRESIRNEIRTARERFSGQELSQELGRIQKRLDTVELLSPDIIMNLLLSYRDVQVGLALGGRDRDMGHVH
;
A
#
# COMPACT_ATOMS: atom_id res chain seq x y z
N THR A 1 5.95 -9.02 -27.46
CA THR A 1 5.94 -7.55 -27.26
C THR A 1 6.54 -7.25 -25.90
N GLU A 2 7.33 -6.18 -25.79
CA GLU A 2 8.01 -5.72 -24.55
C GLU A 2 7.05 -5.58 -23.37
N GLU A 3 5.78 -5.24 -23.64
CA GLU A 3 4.66 -5.22 -22.71
C GLU A 3 4.52 -6.53 -21.89
N ASN A 4 4.84 -7.69 -22.45
CA ASN A 4 4.74 -8.96 -21.72
C ASN A 4 5.87 -9.11 -20.67
N LEU A 5 7.02 -8.47 -20.88
CA LEU A 5 8.18 -8.63 -20.00
C LEU A 5 8.02 -7.84 -18.71
N SER A 6 7.55 -6.59 -18.78
CA SER A 6 7.24 -5.84 -17.55
C SER A 6 6.15 -6.55 -16.73
N LEU A 7 5.21 -7.26 -17.38
CA LEU A 7 4.15 -8.02 -16.68
C LEU A 7 4.73 -9.20 -15.93
N LYS A 8 5.72 -9.87 -16.54
CA LYS A 8 6.42 -10.99 -15.95
C LYS A 8 7.18 -10.54 -14.70
N CYS A 9 7.94 -9.44 -14.80
CA CYS A 9 8.68 -8.91 -13.66
C CYS A 9 7.78 -8.60 -12.46
N LEU A 10 6.58 -8.14 -12.77
CA LEU A 10 5.57 -7.77 -11.81
C LEU A 10 4.94 -8.96 -11.10
N LYS A 11 4.63 -10.02 -11.86
CA LYS A 11 4.16 -11.30 -11.30
C LYS A 11 5.21 -11.93 -10.39
N GLU A 12 6.48 -11.84 -10.78
CA GLU A 12 7.61 -12.32 -10.01
C GLU A 12 7.75 -11.55 -8.69
N ALA A 13 7.76 -10.21 -8.76
CA ALA A 13 7.80 -9.36 -7.57
C ALA A 13 6.65 -9.66 -6.60
N CYS A 14 5.43 -9.86 -7.12
CA CYS A 14 4.29 -10.23 -6.27
C CYS A 14 4.43 -11.61 -5.64
N ALA A 15 4.99 -12.58 -6.34
CA ALA A 15 5.22 -13.90 -5.77
C ALA A 15 6.21 -13.81 -4.59
N ASP A 16 7.26 -12.99 -4.74
CA ASP A 16 8.30 -12.80 -3.73
C ASP A 16 7.81 -12.01 -2.51
N THR A 17 6.92 -11.02 -2.70
CA THR A 17 6.33 -10.27 -1.57
C THR A 17 5.06 -10.91 -1.00
N HIS A 18 4.66 -12.08 -1.51
CA HIS A 18 3.36 -12.71 -1.19
C HIS A 18 2.14 -11.81 -1.49
N ALA A 19 2.25 -10.97 -2.51
CA ALA A 19 1.15 -10.19 -3.04
C ALA A 19 0.23 -11.02 -3.93
N VAL A 20 -1.08 -10.82 -3.75
CA VAL A 20 -2.07 -11.29 -4.69
C VAL A 20 -2.05 -10.39 -5.93
N PHE A 21 -1.79 -11.03 -7.06
CA PHE A 21 -1.66 -10.39 -8.36
C PHE A 21 -2.96 -10.54 -9.19
N LYS A 22 -3.46 -9.45 -9.79
CA LYS A 22 -4.55 -9.52 -10.78
C LYS A 22 -4.33 -8.56 -11.95
N THR A 23 -4.92 -8.91 -13.09
CA THR A 23 -4.88 -8.11 -14.31
C THR A 23 -6.31 -7.94 -14.86
N ILE A 24 -6.63 -6.77 -15.41
CA ILE A 24 -7.92 -6.47 -16.08
C ILE A 24 -7.66 -5.61 -17.32
N PRO A 25 -7.84 -6.12 -18.54
CA PRO A 25 -7.60 -5.38 -19.78
C PRO A 25 -8.10 -3.92 -19.77
N PHE A 26 -7.39 -3.01 -20.44
CA PHE A 26 -7.71 -1.58 -20.43
C PHE A 26 -9.11 -1.33 -20.99
N GLU A 27 -9.48 -2.12 -21.99
CA GLU A 27 -10.79 -2.13 -22.62
C GLU A 27 -11.90 -2.40 -21.61
N ARG A 28 -11.64 -3.23 -20.59
CA ARG A 28 -12.62 -3.51 -19.54
C ARG A 28 -12.79 -2.35 -18.55
N ILE A 29 -11.75 -1.53 -18.36
CA ILE A 29 -11.87 -0.29 -17.60
C ILE A 29 -12.73 0.71 -18.37
N LEU A 30 -12.47 0.83 -19.68
CA LEU A 30 -13.22 1.71 -20.58
C LEU A 30 -14.70 1.33 -20.69
N LEU A 31 -15.00 0.03 -20.70
CA LEU A 31 -16.38 -0.46 -20.69
C LEU A 31 -17.15 -0.06 -19.43
N GLY A 32 -16.45 0.35 -18.36
CA GLY A 32 -17.06 0.95 -17.19
C GLY A 32 -18.02 0.03 -16.43
N THR A 33 -17.88 -1.29 -16.57
CA THR A 33 -18.77 -2.22 -15.87
C THR A 33 -18.56 -2.09 -14.36
N THR A 34 -19.66 -2.08 -13.61
CA THR A 34 -19.63 -1.76 -12.17
C THR A 34 -18.74 -2.71 -11.39
N ASP A 35 -18.67 -3.99 -11.77
CA ASP A 35 -17.78 -4.98 -11.17
C ASP A 35 -16.30 -4.63 -11.39
N ILE A 36 -15.92 -4.15 -12.58
CA ILE A 36 -14.53 -3.78 -12.89
C ILE A 36 -14.14 -2.45 -12.26
N LEU A 37 -15.06 -1.49 -12.23
CA LEU A 37 -14.82 -0.18 -11.62
C LEU A 37 -14.77 -0.28 -10.09
N ASP A 38 -15.63 -1.09 -9.47
CA ASP A 38 -15.60 -1.33 -8.02
C ASP A 38 -14.26 -1.98 -7.61
N ILE A 39 -13.81 -2.93 -8.43
CA ILE A 39 -12.51 -3.56 -8.33
C ILE A 39 -11.35 -2.55 -8.48
N PHE A 40 -11.47 -1.55 -9.34
CA PHE A 40 -10.42 -0.54 -9.56
C PHE A 40 -10.45 0.63 -8.55
N TYR A 41 -11.62 1.01 -8.05
CA TYR A 41 -11.83 2.20 -7.22
C TYR A 41 -12.17 1.94 -5.74
N ASN A 42 -12.67 0.75 -5.36
CA ASN A 42 -13.23 0.44 -4.02
C ASN A 42 -12.63 -0.83 -3.39
N ALA A 43 -11.31 -0.99 -3.48
CA ALA A 43 -10.61 -2.18 -3.04
C ALA A 43 -10.57 -2.42 -1.49
N GLY A 44 -11.34 -1.68 -0.69
CA GLY A 44 -11.48 -1.89 0.76
C GLY A 44 -12.31 -3.11 1.21
N LYS A 45 -12.65 -4.06 0.33
CA LYS A 45 -13.39 -5.27 0.76
C LYS A 45 -13.10 -6.57 0.01
N TYR A 46 -12.73 -6.52 -1.25
CA TYR A 46 -12.27 -7.70 -1.99
C TYR A 46 -11.31 -7.25 -3.10
N MET A 47 -10.09 -7.77 -3.03
CA MET A 47 -9.09 -7.99 -4.09
C MET A 47 -9.63 -7.79 -5.51
N ARG A 48 -8.86 -7.11 -6.40
CA ARG A 48 -8.66 -7.39 -7.86
C ARG A 48 -8.33 -6.10 -8.67
N THR A 49 -7.58 -6.12 -9.80
CA THR A 49 -7.41 -4.91 -10.68
C THR A 49 -6.73 -5.09 -12.08
N CYS A 50 -6.53 -3.97 -12.82
CA CYS A 50 -6.54 -3.74 -14.28
C CYS A 50 -5.27 -3.89 -15.16
N ALA A 51 -5.25 -3.34 -16.37
CA ALA A 51 -4.16 -3.35 -17.36
C ALA A 51 -3.47 -1.99 -17.39
N ALA A 52 -3.97 -1.09 -16.55
CA ALA A 52 -3.25 -0.67 -15.37
C ALA A 52 -3.02 -1.82 -14.36
N ARG A 53 -1.89 -2.54 -14.36
CA ARG A 53 -1.64 -3.73 -13.51
C ARG A 53 -1.59 -3.37 -12.03
N VAL A 54 -2.42 -3.87 -11.13
CA VAL A 54 -2.36 -3.46 -9.71
C VAL A 54 -2.08 -4.68 -8.84
N PHE A 55 -1.40 -4.45 -7.73
CA PHE A 55 -1.03 -5.42 -6.72
C PHE A 55 -1.78 -5.17 -5.43
N SER A 56 -2.17 -6.25 -4.78
CA SER A 56 -2.62 -6.23 -3.39
C SER A 56 -1.71 -7.15 -2.61
N ASN A 57 -1.04 -6.65 -1.56
CA ASN A 57 -0.26 -7.49 -0.65
C ASN A 57 -1.22 -8.19 0.34
N PHE A 58 -1.16 -9.53 0.42
CA PHE A 58 -1.70 -10.39 1.50
C PHE A 58 -3.19 -10.77 1.65
N ASP A 59 -3.32 -11.78 2.53
CA ASP A 59 -4.33 -12.77 2.83
C ASP A 59 -5.71 -12.22 3.28
N THR A 60 -6.75 -12.65 2.58
CA THR A 60 -8.14 -12.15 2.65
C THR A 60 -8.92 -12.42 3.95
N GLN A 61 -8.34 -13.09 4.96
CA GLN A 61 -9.14 -13.64 6.06
C GLN A 61 -9.18 -12.82 7.36
N PHE A 62 -8.31 -11.84 7.58
CA PHE A 62 -8.13 -11.31 8.94
C PHE A 62 -8.42 -9.81 9.19
N TYR A 63 -8.15 -8.84 8.29
CA TYR A 63 -8.39 -7.41 8.60
C TYR A 63 -8.74 -6.50 7.39
N PRO A 64 -9.99 -6.01 7.25
CA PRO A 64 -10.38 -5.07 6.18
C PRO A 64 -9.73 -3.68 6.27
N SER A 65 -9.16 -3.31 7.43
CA SER A 65 -8.61 -1.97 7.71
C SER A 65 -7.11 -1.81 7.41
N LEU A 66 -6.45 -2.85 6.90
CA LEU A 66 -5.02 -2.88 6.55
C LEU A 66 -4.79 -3.12 5.05
N LEU A 67 -5.85 -3.14 4.24
CA LEU A 67 -5.78 -3.31 2.80
C LEU A 67 -5.12 -2.07 2.16
N THR A 68 -3.88 -2.22 1.72
CA THR A 68 -3.21 -1.23 0.87
C THR A 68 -3.09 -1.73 -0.56
N ASP A 69 -3.97 -1.22 -1.42
CA ASP A 69 -3.99 -1.56 -2.84
C ASP A 69 -3.06 -0.65 -3.64
N VAL A 70 -2.15 -1.26 -4.40
CA VAL A 70 -1.11 -0.59 -5.19
C VAL A 70 -1.44 -0.68 -6.68
N ALA A 71 -1.84 0.40 -7.35
CA ALA A 71 -2.11 0.35 -8.79
C ALA A 71 -0.87 0.63 -9.62
N VAL A 72 -0.56 -0.20 -10.60
CA VAL A 72 0.67 -0.11 -11.41
C VAL A 72 0.37 -0.05 -12.90
N VAL A 73 0.33 1.17 -13.41
CA VAL A 73 -0.22 1.45 -14.73
C VAL A 73 0.84 1.42 -15.81
N GLU A 74 0.68 0.58 -16.83
CA GLU A 74 1.55 0.63 -18.01
C GLU A 74 1.11 1.77 -18.94
N MET A 75 1.95 2.79 -19.09
CA MET A 75 1.66 4.01 -19.86
C MET A 75 2.52 4.14 -21.13
N SER A 76 3.10 3.03 -21.61
CA SER A 76 3.88 3.03 -22.85
C SER A 76 3.05 3.35 -24.11
N ASP A 77 1.74 3.07 -24.08
CA ASP A 77 0.82 3.42 -25.16
C ASP A 77 0.21 4.81 -24.94
N THR A 78 0.58 5.77 -25.80
CA THR A 78 0.10 7.15 -25.76
C THR A 78 -1.41 7.25 -25.96
N CYS A 79 -2.04 6.31 -26.69
CA CYS A 79 -3.49 6.29 -26.89
C CYS A 79 -4.25 6.06 -25.58
N CYS A 80 -3.65 5.37 -24.61
CA CYS A 80 -4.30 5.03 -23.34
C CYS A 80 -4.02 6.04 -22.23
N GLN A 81 -2.96 6.86 -22.33
CA GLN A 81 -2.46 7.70 -21.23
C GLN A 81 -3.52 8.61 -20.62
N GLN A 82 -4.27 9.37 -21.43
CA GLN A 82 -5.27 10.31 -20.92
C GLN A 82 -6.37 9.62 -20.10
N SER A 83 -6.87 8.48 -20.58
CA SER A 83 -7.88 7.69 -19.87
C SER A 83 -7.31 7.07 -18.61
N LEU A 84 -6.08 6.54 -18.66
CA LEU A 84 -5.41 5.98 -17.51
C LEU A 84 -5.14 7.04 -16.42
N PHE A 85 -4.74 8.25 -16.78
CA PHE A 85 -4.63 9.37 -15.85
C PHE A 85 -5.97 9.75 -15.22
N TYR A 86 -7.07 9.78 -16.00
CA TYR A 86 -8.40 9.99 -15.45
C TYR A 86 -8.75 8.94 -14.37
N HIS A 87 -8.48 7.68 -14.65
CA HIS A 87 -8.73 6.58 -13.71
C HIS A 87 -7.85 6.68 -12.44
N LEU A 88 -6.59 7.07 -12.58
CA LEU A 88 -5.71 7.33 -11.44
C LEU A 88 -6.21 8.50 -10.57
N GLY A 89 -6.65 9.60 -11.19
CA GLY A 89 -7.23 10.72 -10.47
C GLY A 89 -8.52 10.34 -9.71
N MET A 90 -9.33 9.46 -10.29
CA MET A 90 -10.48 8.89 -9.58
C MET A 90 -10.03 8.07 -8.35
N ARG A 91 -9.00 7.22 -8.46
CA ARG A 91 -8.45 6.50 -7.28
C ARG A 91 -8.01 7.46 -6.18
N GLU A 92 -7.31 8.53 -6.53
CA GLU A 92 -6.89 9.55 -5.56
C GLU A 92 -8.07 10.23 -4.86
N SER A 93 -9.17 10.47 -5.58
CA SER A 93 -10.40 11.02 -4.98
C SER A 93 -11.01 10.12 -3.91
N PHE A 94 -10.73 8.81 -3.97
CA PHE A 94 -11.08 7.80 -2.96
C PHE A 94 -9.96 7.55 -1.95
N SER A 95 -8.96 8.44 -1.86
CA SER A 95 -7.78 8.31 -0.97
C SER A 95 -6.89 7.09 -1.28
N MET A 96 -7.00 6.51 -2.48
CA MET A 96 -6.12 5.45 -2.94
C MET A 96 -4.90 6.04 -3.65
N THR A 97 -3.84 6.27 -2.88
CA THR A 97 -2.66 7.03 -3.33
C THR A 97 -1.48 6.17 -3.78
N ASN A 98 -1.49 4.86 -3.45
CA ASN A 98 -0.46 3.94 -3.89
C ASN A 98 -0.63 3.64 -5.40
N ASN A 99 -0.10 4.52 -6.23
CA ASN A 99 -0.16 4.46 -7.68
C ASN A 99 1.28 4.51 -8.24
N ILE A 100 1.66 3.50 -9.01
CA ILE A 100 2.90 3.37 -9.74
C ILE A 100 2.56 3.47 -11.23
N ILE A 101 3.41 4.12 -12.01
CA ILE A 101 3.32 4.17 -13.45
C ILE A 101 4.57 3.49 -14.00
N LEU A 102 4.40 2.47 -14.83
CA LEU A 102 5.44 1.86 -15.64
C LEU A 102 5.44 2.50 -17.02
N TYR A 103 6.63 2.80 -17.53
CA TYR A 103 6.79 3.35 -18.87
C TYR A 103 8.02 2.73 -19.56
N CYS A 104 7.81 2.08 -20.71
CA CYS A 104 8.88 1.54 -21.51
C CYS A 104 9.62 2.69 -22.19
N TYR A 105 10.82 2.97 -21.69
CA TYR A 105 11.72 3.95 -22.23
C TYR A 105 12.19 3.55 -23.64
N LYS A 106 11.97 4.43 -24.61
CA LYS A 106 12.54 4.34 -25.96
C LYS A 106 13.47 5.54 -26.19
N GLN A 107 14.43 5.36 -27.09
CA GLN A 107 15.56 6.31 -27.24
C GLN A 107 15.11 7.74 -27.62
N ASP A 108 13.94 7.87 -28.27
CA ASP A 108 13.30 9.12 -28.69
C ASP A 108 12.13 9.57 -27.77
N SER A 109 11.89 8.89 -26.64
CA SER A 109 10.83 9.26 -25.70
C SER A 109 11.17 10.51 -24.89
N ASP A 110 10.28 11.49 -24.85
CA ASP A 110 10.36 12.63 -23.93
C ASP A 110 9.94 12.21 -22.51
N LEU A 111 10.90 11.62 -21.80
CA LEU A 111 10.69 11.10 -20.45
C LEU A 111 10.39 12.20 -19.44
N GLN A 112 10.94 13.40 -19.67
CA GLN A 112 10.82 14.51 -18.74
C GLN A 112 9.40 15.09 -18.80
N ALA A 113 8.88 15.35 -20.01
CA ALA A 113 7.51 15.83 -20.17
C ALA A 113 6.47 14.82 -19.66
N LEU A 114 6.72 13.52 -19.80
CA LEU A 114 5.82 12.50 -19.25
C LEU A 114 5.91 12.42 -17.72
N LYS A 115 7.12 12.51 -17.15
CA LYS A 115 7.31 12.51 -15.70
C LYS A 115 6.62 13.69 -15.04
N GLU A 116 6.64 14.88 -15.68
CA GLU A 116 5.94 16.07 -15.19
C GLU A 116 4.42 15.88 -15.15
N GLN A 117 3.85 15.13 -16.10
CA GLN A 117 2.43 14.77 -16.12
C GLN A 117 2.05 13.74 -15.05
N CYS A 118 3.02 12.97 -14.53
CA CYS A 118 2.77 11.94 -13.53
C CYS A 118 2.58 12.49 -12.11
N GLY A 119 2.81 13.79 -11.87
CA GLY A 119 2.54 14.43 -10.57
C GLY A 119 3.20 13.71 -9.39
N SER A 120 2.39 13.27 -8.42
CA SER A 120 2.82 12.54 -7.22
C SER A 120 2.94 11.03 -7.39
N TYR A 121 2.58 10.48 -8.56
CA TYR A 121 2.64 9.03 -8.78
C TYR A 121 4.09 8.53 -8.80
N THR A 122 4.29 7.29 -8.35
CA THR A 122 5.60 6.65 -8.45
C THR A 122 5.87 6.29 -9.90
N PHE A 123 6.64 7.12 -10.61
CA PHE A 123 6.97 6.90 -12.02
C PHE A 123 8.25 6.06 -12.17
N ILE A 124 8.14 4.90 -12.80
CA ILE A 124 9.25 3.97 -13.08
C ILE A 124 9.39 3.82 -14.59
N PRO A 125 10.28 4.58 -15.23
CA PRO A 125 10.70 4.27 -16.58
C PRO A 125 11.52 2.99 -16.56
N TYR A 126 11.31 2.09 -17.52
CA TYR A 126 12.09 0.85 -17.64
C TYR A 126 12.61 0.67 -19.05
N VAL A 127 13.71 -0.07 -19.19
CA VAL A 127 14.28 -0.44 -20.49
C VAL A 127 14.39 -1.96 -20.59
N VAL A 128 14.17 -2.49 -21.79
CA VAL A 128 14.44 -3.89 -22.11
C VAL A 128 15.83 -3.96 -22.74
N LEU A 129 16.75 -4.62 -22.05
CA LEU A 129 18.11 -4.85 -22.54
C LEU A 129 18.11 -5.93 -23.64
N PRO A 130 19.14 -5.99 -24.52
CA PRO A 130 19.23 -6.99 -25.59
C PRO A 130 19.11 -8.44 -25.12
N GLN A 131 19.44 -8.69 -23.84
CA GLN A 131 19.38 -9.98 -23.17
C GLN A 131 17.94 -10.39 -22.75
N GLY A 132 16.95 -9.52 -22.98
CA GLY A 132 15.58 -9.66 -22.48
C GLY A 132 15.41 -9.28 -21.00
N LYS A 133 16.46 -8.77 -20.36
CA LYS A 133 16.43 -8.29 -18.97
C LYS A 133 15.72 -6.93 -18.91
N VAL A 134 14.75 -6.77 -18.02
CA VAL A 134 14.02 -5.52 -17.80
C VAL A 134 14.60 -4.80 -16.59
N CYS A 135 15.01 -3.55 -16.77
CA CYS A 135 15.64 -2.77 -15.71
C CYS A 135 15.01 -1.39 -15.54
N ASP A 136 15.05 -0.87 -14.31
CA ASP A 136 14.70 0.52 -13.99
C ASP A 136 15.67 1.48 -14.71
N ALA A 137 15.09 2.41 -15.47
CA ALA A 137 15.77 3.40 -16.29
C ALA A 137 15.68 4.82 -15.68
N THR A 138 15.34 4.96 -14.39
CA THR A 138 15.26 6.27 -13.72
C THR A 138 16.60 7.01 -13.79
N LEU A 139 17.70 6.28 -13.62
CA LEU A 139 19.06 6.84 -13.64
C LEU A 139 19.56 7.14 -15.06
N LEU A 140 19.01 6.48 -16.07
CA LEU A 140 19.38 6.64 -17.49
C LEU A 140 19.13 8.07 -17.98
N ASN A 141 18.08 8.73 -17.51
CA ASN A 141 17.75 10.11 -17.92
C ASN A 141 18.74 11.14 -17.34
N GLY A 142 19.20 10.93 -16.10
CA GLY A 142 20.19 11.82 -15.46
C GLY A 142 21.61 11.61 -15.97
N ILE A 143 21.93 10.41 -16.47
CA ILE A 143 23.27 10.04 -16.93
C ILE A 143 23.48 10.35 -18.43
N LYS A 144 22.42 10.46 -19.25
CA LYS A 144 22.49 10.76 -20.69
C LYS A 144 23.23 12.08 -21.00
N GLU A 145 23.13 13.10 -20.14
CA GLU A 145 23.83 14.38 -20.32
C GLU A 145 25.33 14.32 -19.98
N LEU A 146 25.76 13.28 -19.26
CA LEU A 146 27.11 13.17 -18.68
C LEU A 146 28.03 12.18 -19.42
N MET A 147 27.57 11.47 -20.45
CA MET A 147 28.26 10.27 -20.94
C MET A 147 28.91 10.40 -22.32
N GLN A 148 30.15 9.89 -22.38
CA GLN A 148 30.87 9.52 -23.59
C GLN A 148 30.42 8.15 -24.13
N PRO A 149 30.61 7.87 -25.44
CA PRO A 149 30.05 6.70 -26.13
C PRO A 149 30.56 5.31 -25.68
N SER A 150 31.54 5.21 -24.78
CA SER A 150 32.19 3.93 -24.40
C SER A 150 31.75 3.35 -23.06
N PHE A 151 30.75 3.93 -22.37
CA PHE A 151 30.35 3.46 -21.05
C PHE A 151 29.31 2.32 -21.12
N GLN A 152 29.62 1.18 -20.49
CA GLN A 152 28.68 0.06 -20.36
C GLN A 152 27.73 0.30 -19.18
N LEU A 153 26.47 0.63 -19.47
CA LEU A 153 25.49 1.04 -18.46
C LEU A 153 24.78 -0.13 -17.76
N GLU A 154 24.76 -1.31 -18.39
CA GLU A 154 24.07 -2.50 -17.87
C GLU A 154 24.37 -2.88 -16.40
N PRO A 155 25.62 -2.77 -15.89
CA PRO A 155 25.93 -3.13 -14.51
C PRO A 155 25.31 -2.20 -13.45
N LEU A 156 24.93 -0.97 -13.83
CA LEU A 156 24.38 0.02 -12.90
C LEU A 156 22.84 0.01 -12.84
N LEU A 157 22.19 -0.71 -13.76
CA LEU A 157 20.74 -0.73 -13.83
C LEU A 157 20.15 -1.77 -12.87
N THR A 158 19.28 -1.30 -11.99
CA THR A 158 18.52 -2.16 -11.07
C THR A 158 17.50 -2.98 -11.85
N PRO A 159 17.43 -4.32 -11.66
CA PRO A 159 16.36 -5.13 -12.23
C PRO A 159 14.98 -4.61 -11.82
N LEU A 160 14.04 -4.55 -12.76
CA LEU A 160 12.70 -4.02 -12.49
C LEU A 160 11.98 -4.81 -11.38
N VAL A 161 12.18 -6.13 -11.34
CA VAL A 161 11.64 -7.02 -10.28
C VAL A 161 12.06 -6.54 -8.90
N GLU A 162 13.36 -6.33 -8.69
CA GLU A 162 13.92 -5.91 -7.40
C GLU A 162 13.36 -4.55 -6.97
N ARG A 163 13.26 -3.60 -7.92
CA ARG A 163 12.65 -2.29 -7.67
C ARG A 163 11.19 -2.41 -7.23
N LEU A 164 10.42 -3.30 -7.85
CA LEU A 164 9.02 -3.53 -7.53
C LEU A 164 8.84 -4.18 -6.17
N ILE A 165 9.68 -5.18 -5.83
CA ILE A 165 9.69 -5.82 -4.50
C ILE A 165 9.87 -4.76 -3.42
N GLN A 166 10.89 -3.89 -3.56
CA GLN A 166 11.15 -2.80 -2.60
C GLN A 166 9.92 -1.90 -2.40
N LEU A 167 9.22 -1.53 -3.47
CA LEU A 167 8.04 -0.67 -3.37
C LEU A 167 6.85 -1.39 -2.72
N LEU A 168 6.64 -2.66 -3.06
CA LEU A 168 5.55 -3.48 -2.52
C LEU A 168 5.72 -3.76 -1.02
N ASP A 169 6.95 -4.04 -0.58
CA ASP A 169 7.25 -4.25 0.83
C ASP A 169 7.11 -2.96 1.65
N ASN A 170 7.57 -1.82 1.11
CA ASN A 170 7.45 -0.53 1.81
C ASN A 170 5.98 -0.13 2.06
N VAL A 171 5.09 -0.44 1.13
CA VAL A 171 3.64 -0.18 1.30
C VAL A 171 3.07 -1.01 2.47
N HIS A 172 3.54 -2.24 2.65
CA HIS A 172 3.13 -3.08 3.79
C HIS A 172 3.62 -2.49 5.12
N VAL A 173 4.88 -2.04 5.17
CA VAL A 173 5.46 -1.42 6.37
C VAL A 173 4.65 -0.19 6.80
N HIS A 174 4.36 0.74 5.88
CA HIS A 174 3.61 1.96 6.21
C HIS A 174 2.16 1.67 6.62
N ALA A 175 1.49 0.71 5.99
CA ALA A 175 0.14 0.29 6.39
C ALA A 175 0.11 -0.24 7.82
N SER A 176 1.09 -1.10 8.16
CA SER A 176 1.22 -1.68 9.49
C SER A 176 1.50 -0.61 10.56
N GLU A 177 2.34 0.38 10.24
CA GLU A 177 2.67 1.49 11.12
C GLU A 177 1.44 2.37 11.39
N TYR A 178 0.70 2.74 10.34
CA TYR A 178 -0.54 3.52 10.47
C TYR A 178 -1.59 2.79 11.30
N PHE A 179 -1.76 1.48 11.08
CA PHE A 179 -2.68 0.68 11.88
C PHE A 179 -2.26 0.65 13.36
N ARG A 180 -0.95 0.46 13.63
CA ARG A 180 -0.41 0.47 14.99
C ARG A 180 -0.62 1.83 15.67
N GLU A 181 -0.45 2.93 14.94
CA GLU A 181 -0.78 4.29 15.40
C GLU A 181 -2.28 4.43 15.72
N SER A 182 -3.14 3.94 14.83
CA SER A 182 -4.60 3.98 15.03
C SER A 182 -5.01 3.24 16.30
N ILE A 183 -4.48 2.03 16.52
CA ILE A 183 -4.70 1.25 17.74
C ILE A 183 -4.20 1.99 18.99
N ARG A 184 -2.99 2.57 18.93
CA ARG A 184 -2.46 3.38 20.04
C ARG A 184 -3.38 4.56 20.36
N ASN A 185 -3.89 5.23 19.34
CA ASN A 185 -4.83 6.33 19.50
C ASN A 185 -6.18 5.88 20.06
N GLU A 186 -6.69 4.72 19.65
CA GLU A 186 -7.92 4.12 20.20
C GLU A 186 -7.75 3.79 21.69
N ILE A 187 -6.64 3.16 22.09
CA ILE A 187 -6.36 2.86 23.50
C ILE A 187 -6.29 4.16 24.31
N ARG A 188 -5.58 5.18 23.81
CA ARG A 188 -5.50 6.50 24.45
C ARG A 188 -6.89 7.12 24.63
N THR A 189 -7.68 7.15 23.56
CA THR A 189 -9.04 7.70 23.56
C THR A 189 -9.96 6.93 24.51
N ALA A 190 -9.83 5.61 24.59
CA ALA A 190 -10.63 4.78 25.50
C ALA A 190 -10.32 5.12 26.96
N ARG A 191 -9.04 5.26 27.34
CA ARG A 191 -8.63 5.67 28.69
C ARG A 191 -9.09 7.07 29.06
N GLU A 192 -9.14 7.99 28.10
CA GLU A 192 -9.62 9.36 28.30
C GLU A 192 -11.15 9.42 28.53
N ARG A 193 -11.92 8.49 27.95
CA ARG A 193 -13.40 8.52 27.94
C ARG A 193 -14.07 7.56 28.92
N PHE A 194 -13.44 6.44 29.24
CA PHE A 194 -14.07 5.36 30.00
C PHE A 194 -13.24 4.99 31.22
N SER A 195 -13.90 4.37 32.21
CA SER A 195 -13.23 3.84 33.40
C SER A 195 -13.88 2.53 33.85
N GLY A 196 -13.22 1.79 34.75
CA GLY A 196 -13.74 0.56 35.33
C GLY A 196 -14.19 -0.47 34.28
N GLN A 197 -15.42 -0.98 34.43
CA GLN A 197 -15.93 -2.06 33.59
C GLN A 197 -16.16 -1.62 32.13
N GLU A 198 -16.51 -0.36 31.88
CA GLU A 198 -16.69 0.17 30.53
C GLU A 198 -15.37 0.23 29.78
N LEU A 199 -14.30 0.71 30.44
CA LEU A 199 -12.95 0.70 29.86
C LEU A 199 -12.49 -0.73 29.57
N SER A 200 -12.77 -1.68 30.47
CA SER A 200 -12.44 -3.09 30.23
C SER A 200 -13.12 -3.66 28.99
N GLN A 201 -14.37 -3.26 28.71
CA GLN A 201 -15.10 -3.70 27.52
C GLN A 201 -14.51 -3.11 26.24
N GLU A 202 -14.18 -1.81 26.23
CA GLU A 202 -13.57 -1.18 25.06
C GLU A 202 -12.18 -1.74 24.75
N LEU A 203 -11.33 -1.93 25.77
CA LEU A 203 -10.03 -2.58 25.60
C LEU A 203 -10.17 -4.00 25.04
N GLY A 204 -11.21 -4.74 25.49
CA GLY A 204 -11.51 -6.07 24.95
C GLY A 204 -11.93 -6.06 23.49
N ARG A 205 -12.61 -5.00 23.01
CA ARG A 205 -12.93 -4.83 21.57
C ARG A 205 -11.68 -4.51 20.75
N ILE A 206 -10.80 -3.66 21.28
CA ILE A 206 -9.51 -3.33 20.64
C ILE A 206 -8.62 -4.57 20.55
N GLN A 207 -8.50 -5.34 21.64
CA GLN A 207 -7.70 -6.58 21.67
C GLN A 207 -8.19 -7.64 20.67
N LYS A 208 -9.50 -7.82 20.48
CA LYS A 208 -10.03 -8.73 19.46
C LYS A 208 -9.62 -8.35 18.03
N ARG A 209 -9.27 -7.08 17.79
CA ARG A 209 -8.74 -6.62 16.49
C ARG A 209 -7.22 -6.80 16.36
N LEU A 210 -6.54 -7.27 17.40
CA LEU A 210 -5.08 -7.44 17.48
C LEU A 210 -4.62 -8.91 17.44
N ASP A 211 -5.52 -9.86 17.14
CA ASP A 211 -5.27 -11.32 17.25
C ASP A 211 -4.10 -11.91 16.43
N THR A 212 -3.36 -11.12 15.63
CA THR A 212 -2.14 -11.55 14.92
C THR A 212 -0.86 -10.96 15.53
N VAL A 213 0.16 -11.82 15.71
CA VAL A 213 1.46 -11.51 16.33
C VAL A 213 2.21 -10.35 15.65
N GLU A 214 2.06 -10.18 14.33
CA GLU A 214 2.77 -9.15 13.54
C GLU A 214 2.34 -7.72 13.88
N LEU A 215 1.12 -7.54 14.41
CA LEU A 215 0.57 -6.24 14.82
C LEU A 215 0.76 -5.96 16.32
N LEU A 216 1.17 -6.97 17.09
CA LEU A 216 1.42 -6.89 18.53
C LEU A 216 2.83 -6.39 18.82
N SER A 217 2.96 -5.08 18.93
CA SER A 217 4.22 -4.46 19.27
C SER A 217 4.41 -4.26 20.77
N PRO A 218 5.67 -4.21 21.25
CA PRO A 218 5.96 -4.00 22.67
C PRO A 218 5.27 -2.75 23.25
N ASP A 219 5.17 -1.67 22.48
CA ASP A 219 4.49 -0.44 22.86
C ASP A 219 2.97 -0.59 22.97
N ILE A 220 2.31 -1.33 22.06
CA ILE A 220 0.88 -1.63 22.15
C ILE A 220 0.61 -2.53 23.35
N ILE A 221 1.42 -3.56 23.54
CA ILE A 221 1.33 -4.47 24.70
C ILE A 221 1.46 -3.67 25.99
N MET A 222 2.45 -2.80 26.10
CA MET A 222 2.65 -1.95 27.28
C MET A 222 1.46 -1.03 27.52
N ASN A 223 0.92 -0.39 26.48
CA ASN A 223 -0.27 0.46 26.60
C ASN A 223 -1.49 -0.33 27.09
N LEU A 224 -1.73 -1.53 26.56
CA LEU A 224 -2.82 -2.40 27.02
C LEU A 224 -2.63 -2.80 28.49
N LEU A 225 -1.43 -3.26 28.88
CA LEU A 225 -1.13 -3.67 30.25
C LEU A 225 -1.35 -2.52 31.24
N LEU A 226 -0.89 -1.32 30.91
CA LEU A 226 -1.11 -0.12 31.73
C LEU A 226 -2.60 0.22 31.83
N SER A 227 -3.35 0.09 30.73
CA SER A 227 -4.79 0.38 30.71
C SER A 227 -5.59 -0.60 31.56
N TYR A 228 -5.28 -1.90 31.51
CA TYR A 228 -5.93 -2.90 32.36
C TYR A 228 -5.59 -2.73 33.85
N ARG A 229 -4.37 -2.27 34.16
CA ARG A 229 -4.01 -1.91 35.54
C ARG A 229 -4.89 -0.74 36.05
N ASP A 230 -5.11 0.28 35.22
CA ASP A 230 -5.96 1.43 35.59
C ASP A 230 -7.41 1.00 35.86
N VAL A 231 -7.93 0.02 35.10
CA VAL A 231 -9.24 -0.61 35.38
C VAL A 231 -9.28 -1.22 36.77
N GLN A 232 -8.28 -2.03 37.15
CA GLN A 232 -8.24 -2.70 38.45
C GLN A 232 -8.18 -1.69 39.60
N VAL A 233 -7.38 -0.63 39.45
CA VAL A 233 -7.28 0.45 40.45
C VAL A 233 -8.60 1.21 40.57
N GLY A 234 -9.22 1.58 39.45
CA GLY A 234 -10.51 2.29 39.43
C GLY A 234 -11.65 1.49 40.09
N LEU A 235 -11.72 0.19 39.81
CA LEU A 235 -12.70 -0.70 40.45
C LEU A 235 -12.47 -0.83 41.97
N ALA A 236 -11.21 -0.87 42.42
CA ALA A 236 -10.87 -0.95 43.84
C ALA A 236 -11.15 0.35 44.62
N LEU A 237 -11.15 1.50 43.95
CA LEU A 237 -11.54 2.79 44.52
C LEU A 237 -13.07 2.96 44.54
N GLY A 238 -13.76 2.64 43.44
CA GLY A 238 -15.23 2.67 43.38
C GLY A 238 -15.93 1.60 44.23
N GLY A 239 -15.21 0.55 44.64
CA GLY A 239 -15.67 -0.39 45.68
C GLY A 239 -15.63 0.23 47.08
N ARG A 240 -14.60 1.02 47.39
CA ARG A 240 -14.44 1.68 48.70
C ARG A 240 -15.42 2.83 48.92
N ASP A 241 -15.77 3.59 47.88
CA ASP A 241 -16.78 4.65 48.00
C ASP A 241 -18.19 4.12 48.21
N ARG A 242 -18.51 2.91 47.71
CA ARG A 242 -19.81 2.26 47.96
C ARG A 242 -19.95 1.73 49.40
N ASP A 243 -18.86 1.27 49.99
CA ASP A 243 -18.87 0.77 51.38
C ASP A 243 -18.94 1.89 52.44
N MET A 244 -18.59 3.14 52.09
CA MET A 244 -18.80 4.30 53.00
C MET A 244 -20.22 4.89 52.92
N GLY A 245 -21.03 4.54 51.92
CA GLY A 245 -22.38 5.08 51.74
C GLY A 245 -23.46 4.45 52.64
N HIS A 246 -23.11 3.44 53.44
CA HIS A 246 -24.06 2.70 54.29
C HIS A 246 -23.85 2.90 55.81
N VAL A 247 -23.17 3.97 56.20
CA VAL A 247 -23.08 4.41 57.61
C VAL A 247 -23.65 5.82 57.75
N HIS A 248 -24.98 5.95 57.66
CA HIS A 248 -25.78 6.70 58.63
C HIS A 248 -27.28 6.46 58.48
#